data_AF-A0AA97H467-F1
#
_entry.id   AF-A0AA97H467-F1
#
_cell.length_a   1.000
_cell.length_b   1.000
_cell.length_c   1.000
_cell.angle_alpha   90.00
_cell.angle_beta   90.00
_cell.angle_gamma   90.00
#
_symmetry.space_group_name_H-M   'P 1'
#
loop_
_entity.id
_entity.type
_entity.pdbx_description
1 polymer ?
#
loop_
_entity_poly.entity_id
_entity_poly.type
_entity_poly.pdbx_seq_one_letter_code
_entity_poly.pdbx_strand_id
1 'polypeptide(L)'
;MAKSQQTFSKSEKEKKRLKKRLDKKKKMDARKADRDENGTEGIQFAYVDHDGNLTDTPPDPDLKVEIELEDIAVSVPKKEDLPEEDPVRKGKVSFFDSSKGFGFIIDSINNEKYFTHVSGLIDTIVENDKVSFELERGMRGMNAVKVTKI
;
A
#
# COMPACT_ATOMS: atom_id res chain seq x y z
N MET A 1 -24.45 23.21 85.55
CA MET A 1 -23.88 23.69 84.27
C MET A 1 -24.80 23.26 83.14
N ALA A 2 -25.42 24.19 82.41
CA ALA A 2 -26.43 23.88 81.39
C ALA A 2 -25.77 23.37 80.11
N LYS A 3 -26.03 22.11 79.74
CA LYS A 3 -25.56 21.47 78.51
C LYS A 3 -26.38 22.05 77.34
N SER A 4 -25.76 22.85 76.47
CA SER A 4 -26.46 23.47 75.34
C SER A 4 -27.02 22.39 74.41
N GLN A 5 -28.35 22.30 74.27
CA GLN A 5 -28.99 21.42 73.29
C GLN A 5 -28.60 21.89 71.88
N GLN A 6 -27.83 21.09 71.16
CA GLN A 6 -27.50 21.37 69.76
C GLN A 6 -28.75 21.17 68.91
N THR A 7 -29.13 22.20 68.14
CA THR A 7 -30.26 22.09 67.22
C THR A 7 -29.88 21.22 66.02
N PHE A 8 -30.81 20.36 65.57
CA PHE A 8 -30.61 19.43 64.46
C PHE A 8 -30.02 20.12 63.21
N SER A 9 -30.51 21.31 62.86
CA SER A 9 -30.03 22.10 61.72
C SER A 9 -28.56 22.54 61.82
N LYS A 10 -28.01 22.74 63.03
CA LYS A 10 -26.58 23.03 63.23
C LYS A 10 -25.72 21.80 62.93
N SER A 11 -26.17 20.62 63.40
CA SER A 11 -25.48 19.35 63.15
C SER A 11 -25.46 18.96 61.66
N GLU A 12 -26.55 19.23 60.93
CA GLU A 12 -26.62 18.97 59.48
C GLU A 12 -25.69 19.88 58.68
N LYS A 13 -25.60 21.17 59.07
CA LYS A 13 -24.70 22.13 58.42
C LYS A 13 -23.23 21.76 58.62
N GLU A 14 -22.86 21.26 59.79
CA GLU A 14 -21.51 20.75 60.08
C GLU A 14 -21.21 19.46 59.30
N LYS A 15 -22.15 18.51 59.23
CA LYS A 15 -22.02 17.31 58.39
C LYS A 15 -21.79 17.67 56.91
N LYS A 16 -22.51 18.66 56.39
CA LYS A 16 -22.32 19.13 55.00
C LYS A 16 -20.95 19.78 54.79
N ARG A 17 -20.42 20.52 55.76
CA ARG A 17 -19.06 21.09 55.72
C ARG A 17 -17.99 20.02 55.77
N LEU A 18 -18.14 19.02 56.64
CA LEU A 18 -17.23 17.88 56.75
C LEU A 18 -17.21 17.06 55.47
N LYS A 19 -18.39 16.76 54.88
CA LYS A 19 -18.48 16.07 53.59
C LYS A 19 -17.75 16.85 52.49
N LYS A 20 -18.00 18.15 52.36
CA LYS A 20 -17.29 19.02 51.40
C LYS A 20 -15.76 19.03 51.62
N ARG A 21 -15.29 18.99 52.87
CA ARG A 21 -13.85 18.96 53.19
C ARG A 21 -13.23 17.62 52.82
N LEU A 22 -13.93 16.51 53.10
CA LEU A 22 -13.52 15.17 52.72
C LEU A 22 -13.49 15.01 51.21
N ASP A 23 -14.51 15.49 50.49
CA ASP A 23 -14.57 15.43 49.03
C ASP A 23 -13.44 16.25 48.39
N LYS A 24 -13.15 17.45 48.92
CA LYS A 24 -12.00 18.25 48.49
C LYS A 24 -10.67 17.53 48.75
N LYS A 25 -10.52 16.89 49.92
CA LYS A 25 -9.30 16.17 50.27
C LYS A 25 -9.10 14.96 49.37
N LYS A 26 -10.14 14.14 49.16
CA LYS A 26 -10.12 13.02 48.21
C LYS A 26 -9.78 13.45 46.79
N LYS A 27 -10.32 14.59 46.33
CA LYS A 27 -9.98 15.15 45.01
C LYS A 27 -8.52 15.60 44.91
N MET A 28 -7.96 16.15 46.00
CA MET A 28 -6.53 16.50 46.03
C MET A 28 -5.64 15.25 46.08
N ASP A 29 -6.00 14.26 46.91
CA ASP A 29 -5.25 13.01 47.03
C ASP A 29 -5.29 12.22 45.71
N ALA A 30 -6.42 12.22 44.99
CA ALA A 30 -6.53 11.64 43.64
C ALA A 30 -5.61 12.35 42.64
N ARG A 31 -5.68 13.69 42.57
CA ARG A 31 -4.76 14.48 41.71
C ARG A 31 -3.29 14.31 42.08
N LYS A 32 -3.00 14.03 43.36
CA LYS A 32 -1.64 13.78 43.83
C LYS A 32 -1.18 12.37 43.45
N ALA A 33 -2.03 11.36 43.60
CA ALA A 33 -1.74 10.00 43.14
C ALA A 33 -1.56 9.96 41.61
N ASP A 34 -2.43 10.63 40.84
CA ASP A 34 -2.27 10.77 39.38
C ASP A 34 -0.94 11.46 39.02
N ARG A 35 -0.47 12.41 39.83
CA ARG A 35 0.82 13.10 39.64
C ARG A 35 2.01 12.23 40.05
N ASP A 36 1.87 11.42 41.10
CA ASP A 36 2.93 10.51 41.57
C ASP A 36 3.06 9.31 40.61
N GLU A 37 1.95 8.83 40.02
CA GLU A 37 1.93 7.77 38.99
C GLU A 37 2.38 8.27 37.61
N ASN A 38 1.98 9.48 37.19
CA ASN A 38 2.33 10.01 35.86
C ASN A 38 3.52 11.00 35.86
N GLY A 39 4.15 11.23 37.01
CA GLY A 39 5.26 12.17 37.15
C GLY A 39 4.87 13.64 36.97
N THR A 40 5.68 14.55 37.49
CA THR A 40 5.57 15.99 37.20
C THR A 40 6.09 16.27 35.80
N GLU A 41 5.21 16.65 34.87
CA GLU A 41 5.43 17.33 33.58
C GLU A 41 6.90 17.68 33.26
N GLY A 42 7.72 16.66 33.02
CA GLY A 42 8.84 16.71 32.09
C GLY A 42 8.34 16.12 30.77
N ILE A 43 9.04 16.38 29.67
CA ILE A 43 8.76 15.68 28.41
C ILE A 43 8.86 14.19 28.73
N GLN A 44 7.74 13.49 28.68
CA GLN A 44 7.69 12.04 28.82
C GLN A 44 8.45 11.51 27.60
N PHE A 45 9.74 11.22 27.78
CA PHE A 45 10.57 10.66 26.73
C PHE A 45 10.12 9.23 26.53
N ALA A 46 9.19 9.02 25.60
CA ALA A 46 8.87 7.70 25.11
C ALA A 46 9.97 7.27 24.15
N TYR A 47 10.51 6.08 24.38
CA TYR A 47 11.41 5.44 23.44
C TYR A 47 10.60 4.81 22.31
N VAL A 48 11.21 4.67 21.15
CA VAL A 48 10.60 4.00 20.00
C VAL A 48 11.33 2.68 19.81
N ASP A 49 10.59 1.57 19.86
CA ASP A 49 11.13 0.25 19.57
C ASP A 49 11.42 0.05 18.08
N HIS A 50 12.01 -1.09 17.70
CA HIS A 50 12.35 -1.40 16.31
C HIS A 50 11.13 -1.50 15.38
N ASP A 51 9.94 -1.71 15.93
CA ASP A 51 8.67 -1.84 15.21
C ASP A 51 7.86 -0.52 15.19
N GLY A 52 8.41 0.56 15.77
CA GLY A 52 7.80 1.88 15.78
C GLY A 52 6.79 2.12 16.91
N ASN A 53 6.70 1.24 17.91
CA ASN A 53 5.84 1.43 19.08
C ASN A 53 6.55 2.24 20.17
N LEU A 54 5.74 3.00 20.91
CA LEU A 54 6.19 3.81 22.04
C LEU A 54 6.37 2.90 23.26
N THR A 55 7.60 2.82 23.76
CA THR A 55 7.97 2.05 24.96
C THR A 55 8.55 2.97 26.03
N ASP A 56 8.36 2.62 27.29
CA ASP A 56 8.89 3.37 28.44
C ASP A 56 10.34 2.99 28.76
N THR A 57 10.81 1.88 28.19
CA THR A 57 12.16 1.33 28.40
C THR A 57 13.12 1.81 27.31
N PRO A 58 14.30 2.35 27.65
CA PRO A 58 15.33 2.68 26.67
C PRO A 58 15.67 1.48 25.77
N PRO A 59 15.85 1.67 24.45
CA PRO A 59 16.21 0.58 23.55
C PRO A 59 17.64 0.15 23.84
N ASP A 60 17.81 -1.14 24.17
CA ASP A 60 19.11 -1.71 24.45
C ASP A 60 19.99 -1.67 23.20
N PRO A 61 21.26 -1.20 23.28
CA PRO A 61 22.14 -1.02 22.13
C PRO A 61 22.49 -2.34 21.42
N ASP A 62 22.41 -3.46 22.14
CA ASP A 62 22.73 -4.81 21.63
C ASP A 62 21.63 -5.40 20.74
N LEU A 63 20.40 -4.86 20.79
CA LEU A 63 19.27 -5.30 19.96
C LEU A 63 19.17 -4.56 18.63
N LYS A 64 20.10 -3.63 18.37
CA LYS A 64 20.11 -2.86 17.13
C LYS A 64 20.42 -3.78 15.95
N VAL A 65 19.44 -3.91 15.05
CA VAL A 65 19.64 -4.58 13.76
C VAL A 65 20.72 -3.83 12.97
N GLU A 66 21.86 -4.45 12.77
CA GLU A 66 22.90 -3.98 11.85
C GLU A 66 22.39 -4.18 10.44
N ILE A 67 22.03 -3.08 9.77
CA ILE A 67 21.63 -3.09 8.36
C ILE A 67 22.88 -2.75 7.55
N GLU A 68 23.30 -3.68 6.70
CA GLU A 68 24.41 -3.44 5.78
C GLU A 68 24.01 -2.33 4.79
N LEU A 69 24.92 -1.38 4.53
CA LEU A 69 24.64 -0.24 3.65
C LEU A 69 24.27 -0.66 2.22
N GLU A 70 24.64 -1.87 1.82
CA GLU A 70 24.39 -2.45 0.51
C GLU A 70 22.92 -2.91 0.33
N ASP A 71 22.23 -3.27 1.42
CA ASP A 71 20.83 -3.72 1.40
C ASP A 71 19.82 -2.56 1.33
N ILE A 72 20.26 -1.35 1.67
CA ILE A 72 19.42 -0.16 1.57
C ILE A 72 19.35 0.25 0.09
N ALA A 73 18.33 -0.24 -0.62
CA ALA A 73 18.04 0.16 -2.00
C ALA A 73 17.63 1.64 -2.08
N VAL A 74 18.61 2.55 -2.15
CA VAL A 74 18.39 4.01 -2.25
C VAL A 74 17.86 4.42 -3.64
N SER A 75 18.02 3.56 -4.66
CA SER A 75 17.53 3.81 -6.02
C SER A 75 16.30 2.95 -6.34
N VAL A 76 15.38 3.49 -7.15
CA VAL A 76 14.29 2.70 -7.76
C VAL A 76 14.92 1.43 -8.38
N PRO A 77 14.43 0.22 -8.04
CA PRO A 77 14.96 -1.00 -8.61
C PRO A 77 14.87 -0.88 -10.14
N LYS A 78 16.00 -1.01 -10.83
CA LYS A 78 15.96 -1.24 -12.28
C LYS A 78 15.11 -2.47 -12.47
N LYS A 79 14.00 -2.31 -13.19
CA LYS A 79 13.14 -3.42 -13.58
C LYS A 79 14.05 -4.49 -14.16
N GLU A 80 14.11 -5.64 -13.50
CA GLU A 80 14.82 -6.81 -14.03
C GLU A 80 14.35 -7.01 -15.46
N ASP A 81 15.28 -7.34 -16.35
CA ASP A 81 15.02 -7.70 -17.74
C ASP A 81 14.13 -8.95 -17.72
N LEU A 82 12.81 -8.73 -17.58
CA LEU A 82 11.78 -9.73 -17.79
C LEU A 82 12.13 -10.39 -19.12
N PRO A 83 12.14 -11.74 -19.20
CA PRO A 83 12.37 -12.41 -20.46
C PRO A 83 11.41 -11.80 -21.46
N GLU A 84 11.96 -11.19 -22.52
CA GLU A 84 11.17 -10.64 -23.61
C GLU A 84 10.24 -11.76 -24.05
N GLU A 85 8.95 -11.66 -23.72
CA GLU A 85 7.98 -12.64 -24.17
C GLU A 85 8.11 -12.67 -25.69
N ASP A 86 8.45 -13.85 -26.23
CA ASP A 86 8.75 -14.03 -27.64
C ASP A 86 7.72 -13.25 -28.47
N PRO A 87 8.15 -12.26 -29.27
CA PRO A 87 7.22 -11.37 -29.96
C PRO A 87 6.37 -12.10 -31.01
N VAL A 88 6.66 -13.38 -31.25
CA VAL A 88 6.07 -14.22 -32.30
C VAL A 88 4.77 -14.85 -31.81
N ARG A 89 3.66 -14.38 -32.38
CA ARG A 89 2.31 -14.93 -32.20
C ARG A 89 1.90 -15.77 -33.38
N LYS A 90 0.86 -16.60 -33.18
CA LYS A 90 0.29 -17.47 -34.23
C LYS A 90 -1.15 -17.09 -34.49
N GLY A 91 -1.55 -17.11 -35.74
CA GLY A 91 -2.91 -16.79 -36.13
C GLY A 91 -3.32 -17.37 -37.47
N LYS A 92 -4.50 -16.97 -37.92
CA LYS A 92 -5.09 -17.37 -39.19
C LYS A 92 -5.47 -16.15 -40.02
N VAL A 93 -5.14 -16.15 -41.29
CA VAL A 93 -5.51 -15.07 -42.22
C VAL A 93 -7.02 -15.12 -42.45
N SER A 94 -7.71 -14.04 -42.08
CA SER A 94 -9.16 -13.91 -42.28
C SER A 94 -9.51 -13.41 -43.67
N PHE A 95 -8.76 -12.43 -44.17
CA PHE A 95 -9.00 -11.78 -45.45
C PHE A 95 -7.68 -11.19 -45.94
N PHE A 96 -7.36 -11.36 -47.22
CA PHE A 96 -6.19 -10.75 -47.82
C PHE A 96 -6.47 -10.38 -49.28
N ASP A 97 -6.37 -9.09 -49.60
CA ASP A 97 -6.50 -8.58 -50.96
C ASP A 97 -5.11 -8.39 -51.54
N SER A 98 -4.70 -9.27 -52.45
CA SER A 98 -3.40 -9.18 -53.14
C SER A 98 -3.29 -7.98 -54.09
N SER A 99 -4.42 -7.45 -54.58
CA SER A 99 -4.43 -6.30 -55.50
C SER A 99 -4.18 -4.99 -54.75
N LYS A 100 -4.75 -4.87 -53.55
CA LYS A 100 -4.60 -3.69 -52.68
C LYS A 100 -3.47 -3.83 -51.65
N GLY A 101 -2.96 -5.05 -51.43
CA GLY A 101 -1.82 -5.31 -50.56
C GLY A 101 -2.11 -5.18 -49.07
N PHE A 102 -3.35 -5.43 -48.63
CA PHE A 102 -3.70 -5.42 -47.21
C PHE A 102 -4.59 -6.61 -46.83
N GLY A 103 -4.59 -6.93 -45.54
CA GLY A 103 -5.45 -7.97 -45.00
C GLY A 103 -5.61 -7.89 -43.49
N PHE A 104 -6.21 -8.95 -42.94
CA PHE A 104 -6.42 -9.12 -41.52
C PHE A 104 -6.07 -10.54 -41.07
N ILE A 105 -5.37 -10.64 -39.94
CA ILE A 105 -5.01 -11.89 -39.28
C ILE A 105 -5.76 -11.96 -37.96
N ILE A 106 -6.37 -13.10 -37.68
CA ILE A 106 -6.99 -13.40 -36.38
C ILE A 106 -5.97 -14.14 -35.52
N ASP A 107 -5.66 -13.60 -34.34
CA ASP A 107 -4.78 -14.26 -33.36
C ASP A 107 -5.46 -15.51 -32.78
N SER A 108 -4.71 -16.60 -32.62
CA SER A 108 -5.23 -17.83 -32.04
C SER A 108 -5.49 -17.74 -30.53
N ILE A 109 -4.84 -16.80 -29.83
CA ILE A 109 -4.97 -16.62 -28.38
C ILE A 109 -6.08 -15.62 -28.07
N ASN A 110 -5.96 -14.42 -28.63
CA ASN A 110 -6.85 -13.32 -28.34
C ASN A 110 -8.14 -13.31 -29.18
N ASN A 111 -8.19 -14.05 -30.30
CA ASN A 111 -9.25 -13.98 -31.31
C ASN A 111 -9.51 -12.56 -31.85
N GLU A 112 -8.59 -11.63 -31.60
CA GLU A 112 -8.62 -10.27 -32.12
C GLU A 112 -8.12 -10.23 -33.56
N LYS A 113 -8.61 -9.26 -34.33
CA LYS A 113 -8.19 -9.01 -35.71
C LYS A 113 -7.09 -7.96 -35.73
N TYR A 114 -5.93 -8.34 -36.23
CA TYR A 114 -4.81 -7.45 -36.47
C TYR A 114 -4.68 -7.13 -37.95
N PHE A 115 -4.34 -5.87 -38.24
CA PHE A 115 -4.11 -5.42 -39.60
C PHE A 115 -2.78 -5.95 -40.11
N THR A 116 -2.70 -6.28 -41.40
CA THR A 116 -1.45 -6.65 -42.08
C THR A 116 -1.34 -5.95 -43.43
N HIS A 117 -0.13 -5.56 -43.81
CA HIS A 117 0.19 -4.90 -45.08
C HIS A 117 1.25 -5.69 -45.82
N VAL A 118 1.26 -5.61 -47.16
CA VAL A 118 2.20 -6.33 -48.03
C VAL A 118 3.68 -6.06 -47.68
N SER A 119 3.99 -4.89 -47.12
CA SER A 119 5.34 -4.53 -46.68
C SER A 119 5.83 -5.33 -45.47
N GLY A 120 4.91 -5.92 -44.69
CA GLY A 120 5.22 -6.73 -43.51
C GLY A 120 5.18 -8.23 -43.77
N LEU A 121 4.90 -8.66 -45.00
CA LEU A 121 4.88 -10.07 -45.39
C LEU A 121 6.28 -10.51 -45.83
N ILE A 122 6.74 -11.64 -45.30
CA ILE A 122 7.95 -12.31 -45.79
C ILE A 122 7.57 -13.32 -46.87
N ASP A 123 6.48 -14.06 -46.65
CA ASP A 123 5.91 -15.01 -47.60
C ASP A 123 4.58 -14.51 -48.17
N THR A 124 4.24 -15.00 -49.36
CA THR A 124 2.90 -14.79 -49.95
C THR A 124 1.86 -15.60 -49.19
N ILE A 125 0.86 -14.92 -48.61
CA ILE A 125 -0.23 -15.53 -47.84
C ILE A 125 -1.55 -15.52 -48.62
N VAL A 126 -2.39 -16.52 -48.38
CA VAL A 126 -3.76 -16.60 -48.93
C VAL A 126 -4.76 -16.64 -47.77
N GLU A 127 -6.03 -16.35 -48.06
CA GLU A 127 -7.12 -16.51 -47.10
C GLU A 127 -7.10 -17.92 -46.47
N ASN A 128 -7.38 -17.97 -45.16
CA ASN A 128 -7.37 -19.17 -44.32
C ASN A 128 -6.03 -19.82 -43.99
N ASP A 129 -4.90 -19.28 -44.45
CA ASP A 129 -3.58 -19.78 -44.07
C ASP A 129 -3.28 -19.54 -42.58
N LYS A 130 -2.52 -20.48 -41.98
CA LYS A 130 -1.94 -20.31 -40.65
C LYS A 130 -0.62 -19.57 -40.77
N VAL A 131 -0.43 -18.56 -39.94
CA VAL A 131 0.72 -17.66 -40.03
C VAL A 131 1.31 -17.40 -38.65
N SER A 132 2.61 -17.16 -38.61
CA SER A 132 3.29 -16.57 -37.46
C SER A 132 3.61 -15.11 -37.75
N PHE A 133 3.43 -14.23 -36.77
CA PHE A 133 3.59 -12.79 -36.92
C PHE A 133 3.99 -12.12 -35.61
N GLU A 134 4.64 -10.98 -35.71
CA GLU A 134 4.95 -10.10 -34.57
C GLU A 134 3.97 -8.93 -34.54
N LEU A 135 3.65 -8.42 -33.35
CA LEU A 135 2.77 -7.26 -33.18
C LEU A 135 3.58 -5.97 -32.97
N GLU A 136 3.29 -4.97 -33.79
CA GLU A 136 3.88 -3.63 -33.70
C GLU A 136 2.80 -2.56 -33.55
N ARG A 137 3.06 -1.50 -32.79
CA ARG A 137 2.14 -0.35 -32.69
C ARG A 137 2.29 0.55 -33.90
N GLY A 138 1.29 0.53 -34.79
CA GLY A 138 1.20 1.43 -35.94
C GLY A 138 0.29 2.64 -35.69
N MET A 139 0.19 3.52 -36.71
CA MET A 139 -0.63 4.74 -36.66
C MET A 139 -2.14 4.49 -36.46
N ARG A 140 -2.62 3.30 -36.83
CA ARG A 140 -4.05 2.91 -36.81
C ARG A 140 -4.34 1.78 -35.82
N GLY A 141 -3.42 1.49 -34.89
CA GLY A 141 -3.54 0.40 -33.92
C GLY A 141 -2.45 -0.65 -34.09
N MET A 142 -2.71 -1.85 -33.58
CA MET A 142 -1.78 -2.97 -33.65
C MET A 142 -1.68 -3.52 -35.09
N ASN A 143 -0.47 -3.59 -35.61
CA ASN A 143 -0.13 -4.10 -36.93
C ASN A 143 0.65 -5.41 -36.80
N ALA A 144 0.39 -6.36 -37.69
CA ALA A 144 1.13 -7.60 -37.80
C ALA A 144 2.30 -7.43 -38.79
N VAL A 145 3.51 -7.64 -38.31
CA VAL A 145 4.77 -7.53 -39.07
C VAL A 145 5.53 -8.86 -39.07
N LYS A 146 6.45 -9.02 -40.03
CA LYS A 146 7.21 -10.25 -40.27
C LYS A 146 6.33 -11.50 -40.36
N VAL A 147 5.27 -11.41 -41.15
CA VAL A 147 4.32 -12.52 -41.31
C VAL A 147 4.96 -13.63 -42.14
N THR A 148 5.01 -14.84 -41.59
CA THR A 148 5.48 -16.06 -42.27
C THR A 148 4.39 -17.12 -42.23
N LYS A 149 4.33 -17.95 -43.27
CA LYS A 149 3.38 -19.07 -43.33
C LYS A 149 3.91 -20.24 -42.50
N ILE A 150 3.04 -20.84 -41.68
CA ILE A 150 3.34 -22.06 -40.90
C ILE A 150 2.85 -23.30 -41.65
#